data_AF-A0A090J1H6-F1
#
_entry.id   AF-A0A090J1H6-F1
#
_cell.length_a   1.000
_cell.length_b   1.000
_cell.length_c   1.000
_cell.angle_alpha   90.00
_cell.angle_beta   90.00
_cell.angle_gamma   90.00
#
_symmetry.space_group_name_H-M   'P 1'
#
loop_
_entity.id
_entity.type
_entity.pdbx_description
1 polymer ?
#
loop_
_entity_poly.entity_id
_entity_poly.type
_entity_poly.pdbx_seq_one_letter_code
_entity_poly.pdbx_strand_id
1 'polypeptide(L)' 'MNKKLNLLSKLTPILSILFIITGIIFAILAVLEHNMSGLIMSLVLILQSVLLFTYKKLFTNMGL' A
#
# COMPACT_ATOMS: atom_id res chain seq x y z
N MET A 1 -19.16 -9.74 11.69
CA MET A 1 -18.04 -8.79 11.52
C MET A 1 -18.44 -7.42 12.05
N ASN A 2 -17.65 -6.80 12.93
CA ASN A 2 -18.00 -5.53 13.59
C ASN A 2 -18.16 -4.39 12.54
N LYS A 3 -19.11 -3.45 12.72
CA LYS A 3 -19.40 -2.38 11.74
C LYS A 3 -18.15 -1.56 11.35
N LYS A 4 -17.25 -1.33 12.32
CA LYS A 4 -15.95 -0.68 12.09
C LYS A 4 -15.01 -1.49 11.18
N LEU A 5 -14.94 -2.81 11.36
CA LEU A 5 -14.13 -3.69 10.51
C LEU A 5 -14.66 -3.73 9.06
N ASN A 6 -15.97 -3.65 8.86
CA ASN A 6 -16.57 -3.62 7.52
C ASN A 6 -16.32 -2.29 6.79
N LEU A 7 -16.23 -1.17 7.52
CA LEU A 7 -15.79 0.10 6.96
C LEU A 7 -14.30 0.06 6.60
N LEU A 8 -13.47 -0.47 7.50
CA LEU A 8 -12.02 -0.57 7.29
C LEU A 8 -11.68 -1.49 6.11
N SER A 9 -12.41 -2.59 5.92
CA SER A 9 -12.23 -3.52 4.78
C SER A 9 -12.63 -2.88 3.45
N LYS A 10 -13.58 -1.93 3.44
CA LYS A 10 -13.95 -1.16 2.25
C LYS A 10 -12.93 -0.07 1.91
N LEU A 11 -12.30 0.52 2.92
CA LEU A 11 -11.32 1.62 2.76
C LEU A 11 -9.90 1.13 2.46
N THR A 12 -9.49 -0.04 2.96
CA THR A 12 -8.16 -0.64 2.72
C THR A 12 -7.72 -0.68 1.25
N PRO A 13 -8.55 -1.09 0.27
CA PRO A 13 -8.12 -1.13 -1.13
C PRO A 13 -7.91 0.27 -1.70
N ILE A 14 -8.72 1.24 -1.29
CA ILE A 14 -8.58 2.65 -1.69
C ILE A 14 -7.28 3.23 -1.11
N LEU A 15 -7.03 2.99 0.17
CA LEU A 15 -5.79 3.42 0.84
C LEU A 15 -4.56 2.80 0.18
N SER A 16 -4.62 1.52 -0.18
CA SER A 16 -3.52 0.82 -0.83
C SER A 16 -3.17 1.42 -2.20
N ILE A 17 -4.18 1.78 -3.00
CA ILE A 17 -3.95 2.46 -4.28
C ILE A 17 -3.31 3.83 -4.05
N LEU A 18 -3.80 4.58 -3.06
CA LEU A 18 -3.24 5.87 -2.69
C LEU A 18 -1.76 5.76 -2.33
N PHE A 19 -1.40 4.81 -1.47
CA PHE A 19 -0.01 4.57 -1.07
C PHE A 19 0.91 4.16 -2.23
N ILE A 20 0.42 3.37 -3.19
CA ILE A 20 1.19 3.02 -4.40
C ILE A 20 1.48 4.28 -5.22
N ILE A 21 0.47 5.14 -5.44
CA ILE A 21 0.65 6.40 -6.17
C ILE A 21 1.65 7.30 -5.45
N THR A 22 1.51 7.47 -4.13
CA THR A 22 2.43 8.28 -3.33
C THR A 22 3.85 7.71 -3.37
N GLY A 23 3.99 6.39 -3.29
CA GLY A 23 5.28 5.70 -3.39
C GLY A 23 5.97 5.93 -4.74
N ILE A 24 5.23 5.92 -5.85
CA ILE A 24 5.77 6.21 -7.19
C ILE A 24 6.24 7.67 -7.28
N ILE A 25 5.46 8.62 -6.78
CA ILE A 25 5.86 10.05 -6.77
C ILE A 25 7.14 10.23 -5.95
N PHE A 26 7.21 9.61 -4.77
CA PHE A 26 8.42 9.64 -3.94
C PHE A 26 9.61 8.97 -4.62
N ALA A 27 9.41 7.91 -5.40
CA ALA A 27 10.47 7.27 -6.17
C ALA A 27 11.08 8.25 -7.18
N ILE A 28 10.23 8.95 -7.93
CA ILE A 28 10.63 9.90 -8.96
C ILE A 28 11.38 11.08 -8.34
N LEU A 29 10.87 11.64 -7.23
CA LEU A 29 11.53 12.71 -6.49
C LEU A 29 12.88 12.25 -5.93
N ALA A 30 12.95 11.06 -5.35
CA ALA A 30 14.19 10.52 -4.82
C ALA A 30 15.25 10.27 -5.89
N VAL A 31 14.86 9.81 -7.08
CA VAL A 31 15.76 9.68 -8.23
C VAL A 31 16.26 11.07 -8.67
N LEU A 32 15.37 12.05 -8.77
CA LEU A 32 15.70 13.42 -9.17
C LEU A 32 16.67 14.09 -8.18
N GLU A 33 16.52 13.82 -6.89
CA GLU A 33 17.37 14.35 -5.82
C GLU A 33 18.63 13.51 -5.55
N HIS A 34 18.88 12.43 -6.30
CA HIS A 34 19.92 11.43 -6.00
C HIS A 34 19.85 10.89 -4.55
N ASN A 35 18.66 10.89 -3.96
CA ASN A 35 18.41 10.51 -2.59
C ASN A 35 18.05 9.02 -2.50
N MET A 36 19.09 8.19 -2.38
CA MET A 36 18.95 6.73 -2.28
C MET A 36 18.07 6.29 -1.09
N SER A 37 18.07 7.05 0.01
CA SER A 37 17.22 6.76 1.17
C SER A 37 15.74 6.96 0.85
N GLY A 38 15.39 8.03 0.12
CA GLY A 38 14.02 8.29 -0.34
C GLY A 38 13.53 7.21 -1.31
N LEU A 39 14.43 6.70 -2.14
CA LEU A 39 14.14 5.65 -3.14
C LEU A 39 13.83 4.31 -2.47
N ILE A 40 14.64 3.92 -1.47
CA ILE A 40 14.41 2.71 -0.67
C ILE A 40 13.09 2.81 0.10
N MET A 41 12.81 3.97 0.71
CA MET A 41 11.57 4.18 1.46
C MET A 41 10.33 4.10 0.57
N SER A 42 10.40 4.67 -0.63
CA SER A 42 9.39 4.53 -1.67
C SER A 42 9.11 3.06 -2.02
N LEU A 43 10.15 2.28 -2.29
CA LEU A 43 10.04 0.86 -2.62
C LEU A 43 9.40 0.06 -1.48
N VAL A 44 9.76 0.36 -0.23
CA VAL A 44 9.14 -0.26 0.96
C VAL A 44 7.65 0.08 1.05
N LEU A 45 7.26 1.33 0.82
CA LEU A 45 5.85 1.75 0.83
C LEU A 45 5.02 1.03 -0.24
N ILE A 46 5.56 0.90 -1.44
CA ILE A 46 4.91 0.17 -2.55
C ILE A 46 4.79 -1.32 -2.19
N LEU A 47 5.87 -1.93 -1.69
CA LEU A 47 5.90 -3.34 -1.31
C LEU A 47 4.88 -3.66 -0.21
N GLN A 48 4.81 -2.83 0.85
CA GLN A 48 3.84 -2.98 1.93
C GLN A 48 2.40 -2.86 1.43
N SER A 49 2.14 -1.97 0.47
CA SER A 49 0.80 -1.80 -0.11
C SER A 49 0.37 -3.02 -0.92
N VAL A 50 1.27 -3.55 -1.76
CA VAL A 50 1.01 -4.76 -2.55
C VAL A 50 0.80 -5.97 -1.64
N LEU A 51 1.60 -6.12 -0.59
CA LEU A 51 1.44 -7.17 0.41
C LEU A 51 0.09 -7.05 1.12
N LEU A 52 -0.28 -5.88 1.61
CA LEU A 52 -1.54 -5.65 2.31
C LEU A 52 -2.75 -5.99 1.42
N PHE A 53 -2.70 -5.60 0.15
CA PHE A 53 -3.73 -5.93 -0.83
C PHE A 53 -3.81 -7.45 -1.10
N THR A 54 -2.65 -8.09 -1.24
CA THR A 54 -2.54 -9.53 -1.49
C THR A 54 -3.05 -10.34 -0.32
N TYR A 55 -2.64 -10.01 0.91
CA TYR A 55 -3.13 -10.63 2.14
C TYR A 55 -4.63 -10.45 2.31
N LYS A 56 -5.16 -9.26 2.05
CA LYS A 56 -6.61 -9.01 2.10
C LYS A 56 -7.36 -9.91 1.12
N LYS A 57 -6.88 -10.02 -0.12
CA LYS A 57 -7.46 -10.88 -1.15
C LYS A 57 -7.40 -12.36 -0.74
N LEU A 58 -6.29 -12.80 -0.15
CA LEU A 58 -6.09 -14.16 0.36
C LEU A 58 -7.05 -14.49 1.51
N PHE A 59 -7.17 -13.60 2.51
CA PHE A 59 -8.13 -13.76 3.62
C PHE A 59 -9.57 -13.79 3.14
N THR A 60 -9.93 -12.89 2.21
CA THR A 60 -11.30 -12.81 1.68
C THR A 60 -11.65 -14.03 0.84
N ASN A 61 -10.69 -14.59 0.10
CA ASN A 61 -10.88 -15.81 -0.71
C ASN A 61 -10.84 -17.11 0.12
N MET A 62 -10.20 -17.11 1.29
CA MET A 62 -10.16 -18.27 2.19
C MET A 62 -11.40 -18.40 3.08
N GLY A 63 -12.36 -17.47 3.00
CA GLY A 63 -13.62 -17.56 3.74
C GLY A 63 -13.49 -17.37 5.26
N LEU A 64 -12.46 -16.63 5.70
CA LEU A 64 -12.24 -16.23 7.10
C LEU A 64 -12.67 -14.79 7.35
#